data_AF-A0A7C3E358-F1
#
_entry.id   AF-A0A7C3E358-F1
#
_cell.length_a   1.000
_cell.length_b   1.000
_cell.length_c   1.000
_cell.angle_alpha   90.00
_cell.angle_beta   90.00
_cell.angle_gamma   90.00
#
_symmetry.space_group_name_H-M   'P 1'
#
loop_
_entity.id
_entity.type
_entity.pdbx_description
1 polymer ?
#
loop_
_entity_poly.entity_id
_entity_poly.type
_entity_poly.pdbx_seq_one_letter_code
_entity_poly.pdbx_strand_id
1 'polypeptide(L)'
;MRALALLFVLTVAQAANCAQPDGSGWRREGNRIGFTVQPGRAYVEWVSAATLRFVREWDAPPIGAEPGEGEPVEFEATDAGPTLILKSRYLTVNIGKSDLRLRIHDSGGQLLLDQPAGLRRDRNEITLEHAAQSGEMYFGLGVSHPEVALNLRGRSISTGRPFLISSAGYGLFVAHSERTAFDLARTDPGKVRISLSGGRLELVLHYGPTPKEVLEQHLPVERPRGGWHRDDLGLLPAALPAYATRIAAEGAPSLRALQVAVVRLLQAAFSAQPVPVFDVSRFDAAPPEVRSMARQLAALAPLAAGRPRDEDWILERRRRLRPFLEAYFQEAFDRGFPIVRPMAMQYPKDPEAVNCIDQFLLGDELLAAPPLSPAPLRRVYLPMGIWTDLRTNQVYTGRRYLEVETAGETPVFAKNGALIPFLRADDLIEAHYFPRLGGEFFIYEPDAGDYTQLHASPAGDLYRLEIETKVSRDYEWVVHHMLPVRAVVGAGKPLRRAPGLAALARETWFYDSASRNLYLRVHVPSGGTVVHNLHFQ
;
A
#
# COMPACT_ATOMS: atom_id res chain seq x y z
N MET A 1 33.80 72.65 -28.83
CA MET A 1 33.75 71.20 -28.50
C MET A 1 33.06 71.09 -27.13
N ARG A 2 31.75 70.81 -27.09
CA ARG A 2 31.09 69.48 -26.88
C ARG A 2 31.52 68.86 -25.54
N ALA A 3 30.64 68.41 -24.64
CA ALA A 3 29.38 67.70 -24.87
C ALA A 3 28.36 67.83 -23.72
N LEU A 4 27.11 67.56 -24.10
CA LEU A 4 25.86 67.49 -23.34
C LEU A 4 25.81 66.31 -22.35
N ALA A 5 24.97 66.51 -21.33
CA ALA A 5 24.48 65.52 -20.38
C ALA A 5 23.72 64.36 -21.05
N LEU A 6 23.86 63.15 -20.49
CA LEU A 6 22.96 62.03 -20.75
C LEU A 6 22.29 61.60 -19.43
N LEU A 7 20.98 61.83 -19.36
CA LEU A 7 20.06 61.24 -18.40
C LEU A 7 20.06 59.71 -18.58
N PHE A 8 20.39 58.96 -17.52
CA PHE A 8 20.03 57.54 -17.42
C PHE A 8 18.58 57.45 -16.94
N VAL A 9 17.66 57.20 -17.87
CA VAL A 9 16.28 56.83 -17.56
C VAL A 9 16.28 55.37 -17.09
N LEU A 10 15.93 55.16 -15.83
CA LEU A 10 15.45 53.90 -15.28
C LEU A 10 14.32 53.37 -16.16
N THR A 11 14.61 52.41 -17.04
CA THR A 11 13.58 51.55 -17.60
C THR A 11 13.40 50.38 -16.65
N VAL A 12 12.34 50.48 -15.85
CA VAL A 12 11.72 49.33 -15.18
C VAL A 12 11.45 48.29 -16.28
N ALA A 13 12.25 47.23 -16.33
CA ALA A 13 11.89 46.03 -17.05
C ALA A 13 10.55 45.56 -16.47
N GLN A 14 9.49 45.67 -17.26
CA GLN A 14 8.16 45.17 -16.92
C GLN A 14 8.31 43.76 -16.38
N ALA A 15 7.82 43.57 -15.16
CA ALA A 15 7.56 42.25 -14.59
C ALA A 15 6.85 41.41 -15.66
N ALA A 16 7.48 40.30 -16.06
CA ALA A 16 6.85 39.29 -16.90
C ALA A 16 5.73 38.65 -16.06
N ASN A 17 4.61 39.37 -16.01
CA ASN A 17 3.34 38.89 -15.51
C ASN A 17 2.99 37.65 -16.35
N CYS A 18 2.49 36.59 -15.72
CA CYS A 18 1.82 35.47 -16.41
C CYS A 18 0.53 35.92 -17.15
N ALA A 19 0.30 37.22 -17.32
CA ALA A 19 -0.79 37.76 -18.11
C ALA A 19 -0.50 37.51 -19.59
N GLN A 20 -1.33 36.67 -20.22
CA GLN A 20 -1.49 36.75 -21.66
C GLN A 20 -1.87 38.19 -22.06
N PRO A 21 -1.53 38.65 -23.27
CA PRO A 21 -1.94 39.97 -23.78
C PRO A 21 -3.47 40.20 -23.77
N ASP A 22 -4.26 39.13 -23.62
CA ASP A 22 -5.72 39.12 -23.58
C ASP A 22 -6.34 39.39 -22.18
N GLY A 23 -5.53 39.46 -21.11
CA GLY A 23 -6.01 39.70 -19.76
C GLY A 23 -6.68 38.50 -19.06
N SER A 24 -6.52 37.27 -19.56
CA SER A 24 -7.16 36.06 -19.04
C SER A 24 -6.77 35.68 -17.60
N GLY A 25 -5.62 36.14 -17.12
CA GLY A 25 -5.10 35.94 -15.76
C GLY A 25 -4.40 34.60 -15.53
N TRP A 26 -4.12 33.82 -16.58
CA TRP A 26 -3.41 32.54 -16.50
C TRP A 26 -2.57 32.27 -17.76
N ARG A 27 -1.64 31.32 -17.69
CA ARG A 27 -0.79 30.91 -18.83
C ARG A 27 -0.41 29.44 -18.72
N ARG A 28 -0.53 28.68 -19.82
CA ARG A 28 -0.09 27.27 -19.92
C ARG A 28 1.26 27.16 -20.61
N GLU A 29 2.13 26.32 -20.06
CA GLU A 29 3.39 25.90 -20.65
C GLU A 29 3.69 24.43 -20.37
N GLY A 30 3.58 23.60 -21.41
CA GLY A 30 3.62 22.15 -21.26
C GLY A 30 2.55 21.67 -20.27
N ASN A 31 3.02 21.02 -19.21
CA ASN A 31 2.19 20.47 -18.12
C ASN A 31 1.77 21.51 -17.07
N ARG A 32 2.39 22.70 -17.07
CA ARG A 32 2.23 23.72 -16.03
C ARG A 32 1.26 24.81 -16.48
N ILE A 33 0.49 25.32 -15.52
CA ILE A 33 -0.40 26.48 -15.67
C ILE A 33 -0.12 27.46 -14.54
N GLY A 34 0.41 28.63 -14.89
CA GLY A 34 0.62 29.74 -13.97
C GLY A 34 -0.61 30.64 -13.87
N PHE A 35 -0.80 31.25 -12.70
CA PHE A 35 -1.88 32.21 -12.43
C PHE A 35 -1.30 33.58 -12.07
N THR A 36 -1.96 34.64 -12.53
CA THR A 36 -1.64 36.01 -12.12
C THR A 36 -2.31 36.30 -10.77
N VAL A 37 -1.50 36.28 -9.70
CA VAL A 37 -1.95 36.53 -8.32
C VAL A 37 -1.01 37.50 -7.62
N GLN A 38 -1.49 38.19 -6.59
CA GLN A 38 -0.67 39.10 -5.78
C GLN A 38 -0.94 38.93 -4.27
N PRO A 39 0.09 39.05 -3.41
CA PRO A 39 1.52 39.08 -3.75
C PRO A 39 2.04 37.70 -4.19
N GLY A 40 3.14 37.64 -4.92
CA GLY A 40 3.84 36.38 -5.21
C GLY A 40 3.34 35.63 -6.45
N ARG A 41 3.45 34.29 -6.44
CA ARG A 41 3.11 33.42 -7.56
C ARG A 41 2.27 32.20 -7.18
N ALA A 42 1.56 31.65 -8.15
CA ALA A 42 0.86 30.38 -8.03
C ALA A 42 0.83 29.62 -9.36
N TYR A 43 0.88 28.31 -9.31
CA TYR A 43 0.70 27.45 -10.47
C TYR A 43 0.13 26.09 -10.10
N VAL A 44 -0.46 25.42 -11.08
CA VAL A 44 -0.70 23.99 -11.07
C VAL A 44 0.16 23.31 -12.13
N GLU A 45 0.48 22.04 -11.90
CA GLU A 45 1.27 21.23 -12.80
C GLU A 45 0.74 19.80 -12.79
N TRP A 46 0.45 19.28 -13.98
CA TRP A 46 0.11 17.87 -14.14
C TRP A 46 1.38 17.03 -14.09
N VAL A 47 1.54 16.25 -13.02
CA VAL A 47 2.65 15.28 -12.88
C VAL A 47 2.34 14.00 -13.66
N SER A 48 1.05 13.63 -13.70
CA SER A 48 0.49 12.60 -14.56
C SER A 48 -0.98 12.95 -14.83
N ALA A 49 -1.69 12.18 -15.66
CA ALA A 49 -3.13 12.39 -15.83
C ALA A 49 -3.94 12.21 -14.52
N ALA A 50 -3.38 11.55 -13.50
CA ALA A 50 -4.01 11.29 -12.21
C ALA A 50 -3.39 12.08 -11.04
N THR A 51 -2.29 12.80 -11.26
CA THR A 51 -1.59 13.54 -10.20
C THR A 51 -1.44 15.01 -10.56
N LEU A 52 -1.95 15.88 -9.69
CA LEU A 52 -1.88 17.34 -9.84
C LEU A 52 -1.06 17.94 -8.70
N ARG A 53 0.02 18.65 -9.04
CA ARG A 53 0.76 19.50 -8.11
C ARG A 53 0.17 20.92 -8.14
N PHE A 54 -0.04 21.50 -6.98
CA PHE A 54 -0.43 22.90 -6.79
C PHE A 54 0.61 23.60 -5.91
N VAL A 55 1.10 24.75 -6.36
CA VAL A 55 2.09 25.53 -5.63
C VAL A 55 1.61 26.97 -5.46
N ARG A 56 1.77 27.49 -4.25
CA ARG A 56 1.54 28.89 -3.90
C ARG A 56 2.70 29.42 -3.08
N GLU A 57 3.31 30.51 -3.56
CA GLU A 57 4.40 31.20 -2.88
C GLU A 57 4.08 32.69 -2.80
N TRP A 58 4.07 33.24 -1.58
CA TRP A 58 3.71 34.65 -1.37
C TRP A 58 4.89 35.62 -1.58
N ASP A 59 6.10 35.17 -1.27
CA ASP A 59 7.30 36.02 -1.24
C ASP A 59 8.21 35.79 -2.47
N ALA A 60 7.82 34.88 -3.37
CA ALA A 60 8.56 34.59 -4.59
C ALA A 60 8.16 35.54 -5.74
N PRO A 61 9.09 35.89 -6.65
CA PRO A 61 8.74 36.68 -7.83
C PRO A 61 7.74 35.91 -8.73
N PRO A 62 6.92 36.59 -9.55
CA PRO A 62 6.10 35.94 -10.57
C PRO A 62 6.93 34.98 -11.41
N ILE A 63 6.37 33.79 -11.72
CA ILE A 63 7.01 32.85 -12.65
C ILE A 63 6.96 33.43 -14.06
N GLY A 64 8.11 33.35 -14.75
CA GLY A 64 8.19 33.55 -16.19
C GLY A 64 7.70 32.30 -16.96
N ALA A 65 7.99 32.24 -18.24
CA ALA A 65 7.71 31.07 -19.04
C ALA A 65 8.64 29.89 -18.66
N GLU A 66 8.25 29.03 -17.72
CA GLU A 66 8.96 27.77 -17.46
C GLU A 66 8.06 26.55 -17.72
N PRO A 67 8.47 25.63 -18.61
CA PRO A 67 7.70 24.42 -18.88
C PRO A 67 7.64 23.53 -17.62
N GLY A 68 6.52 22.84 -17.45
CA GLY A 68 6.43 21.77 -16.43
C GLY A 68 7.47 20.68 -16.65
N GLU A 69 7.84 19.99 -15.58
CA GLU A 69 8.79 18.88 -15.60
C GLU A 69 8.08 17.57 -15.97
N GLY A 70 8.84 16.61 -16.52
CA GLY A 70 8.36 15.25 -16.79
C GLY A 70 7.78 15.04 -18.20
N GLU A 71 7.16 13.88 -18.39
CA GLU A 71 6.54 13.51 -19.67
C GLU A 71 5.31 14.38 -19.98
N PRO A 72 5.07 14.74 -21.25
CA PRO A 72 3.88 15.51 -21.62
C PRO A 72 2.58 14.83 -21.19
N VAL A 73 1.72 15.56 -20.49
CA VAL A 73 0.39 15.09 -20.06
C VAL A 73 -0.68 15.66 -21.00
N GLU A 74 -1.55 14.79 -21.49
CA GLU A 74 -2.73 15.21 -22.25
C GLU A 74 -3.82 15.75 -21.31
N PHE A 75 -4.17 17.02 -21.49
CA PHE A 75 -5.27 17.67 -20.78
C PHE A 75 -5.80 18.90 -21.54
N GLU A 76 -7.07 19.20 -21.31
CA GLU A 76 -7.77 20.39 -21.79
C GLU A 76 -7.76 21.49 -20.73
N ALA A 77 -7.67 22.75 -21.15
CA ALA A 77 -7.85 23.92 -20.31
C ALA A 77 -8.93 24.81 -20.93
N THR A 78 -10.03 25.01 -20.22
CA THR A 78 -11.15 25.84 -20.65
C THR A 78 -11.31 27.04 -19.72
N ASP A 79 -11.20 28.23 -20.29
CA ASP A 79 -11.48 29.47 -19.59
C ASP A 79 -13.00 29.66 -19.43
N ALA A 80 -13.48 29.67 -18.19
CA ALA A 80 -14.90 29.82 -17.86
C ALA A 80 -15.15 31.11 -17.06
N GLY A 81 -14.45 32.20 -17.39
CA GLY A 81 -14.61 33.50 -16.73
C GLY A 81 -13.77 33.59 -15.44
N PRO A 82 -14.40 33.61 -14.24
CA PRO A 82 -13.65 33.65 -12.97
C PRO A 82 -12.95 32.33 -12.62
N THR A 83 -13.28 31.25 -13.34
CA THR A 83 -12.77 29.90 -13.09
C THR A 83 -12.05 29.37 -14.32
N LEU A 84 -10.94 28.68 -14.10
CA LEU A 84 -10.27 27.85 -15.10
C LEU A 84 -10.63 26.39 -14.86
N ILE A 85 -11.07 25.69 -15.90
CA ILE A 85 -11.42 24.27 -15.84
C ILE A 85 -10.34 23.47 -16.54
N LEU A 86 -9.70 22.56 -15.81
CA LEU A 86 -8.68 21.65 -16.34
C LEU A 86 -9.22 20.24 -16.36
N LYS A 87 -9.09 19.54 -17.49
CA LYS A 87 -9.59 18.17 -17.64
C LYS A 87 -8.50 17.25 -18.14
N SER A 88 -8.16 16.25 -17.35
CA SER A 88 -7.36 15.11 -17.78
C SER A 88 -8.27 13.90 -18.06
N ARG A 89 -7.68 12.76 -18.40
CA ARG A 89 -8.40 11.48 -18.50
C ARG A 89 -9.17 11.10 -17.22
N TYR A 90 -8.70 11.53 -16.05
CA TYR A 90 -9.21 11.06 -14.75
C TYR A 90 -9.84 12.15 -13.89
N LEU A 91 -9.51 13.41 -14.13
CA LEU A 91 -9.86 14.50 -13.23
C LEU A 91 -10.44 15.70 -13.97
N THR A 92 -11.44 16.31 -13.36
CA THR A 92 -11.90 17.67 -13.69
C THR A 92 -11.59 18.59 -12.51
N VAL A 93 -10.68 19.54 -12.71
CA VAL A 93 -10.18 20.48 -11.70
C VAL A 93 -10.69 21.88 -12.04
N ASN A 94 -11.54 22.43 -11.18
CA ASN A 94 -12.01 23.81 -11.28
C ASN A 94 -11.18 24.66 -10.34
N ILE A 95 -10.57 25.73 -10.86
CA ILE A 95 -9.68 26.61 -10.11
C ILE A 95 -10.17 28.05 -10.22
N GLY A 96 -10.47 28.69 -9.09
CA GLY A 96 -10.75 30.12 -9.06
C GLY A 96 -9.50 30.92 -9.42
N LYS A 97 -9.57 31.80 -10.42
CA LYS A 97 -8.37 32.53 -10.90
C LYS A 97 -7.83 33.54 -9.89
N SER A 98 -8.72 34.15 -9.09
CA SER A 98 -8.36 35.18 -8.11
C SER A 98 -8.08 34.64 -6.71
N ASP A 99 -8.83 33.62 -6.28
CA ASP A 99 -8.77 33.06 -4.92
C ASP A 99 -8.11 31.67 -4.85
N LEU A 100 -7.79 31.09 -6.01
CA LEU A 100 -7.14 29.78 -6.17
C LEU A 100 -7.89 28.62 -5.52
N ARG A 101 -9.20 28.76 -5.28
CA ARG A 101 -10.00 27.66 -4.71
C ARG A 101 -10.06 26.49 -5.67
N LEU A 102 -9.76 25.31 -5.16
CA LEU A 102 -9.82 24.05 -5.90
C LEU A 102 -11.15 23.33 -5.65
N ARG A 103 -11.80 22.91 -6.73
CA ARG A 103 -12.91 21.96 -6.70
C ARG A 103 -12.68 20.85 -7.73
N ILE A 104 -12.51 19.64 -7.24
CA ILE A 104 -11.97 18.51 -8.00
C ILE A 104 -12.99 17.39 -8.02
N HIS A 105 -13.29 16.90 -9.22
CA HIS A 105 -14.10 15.72 -9.45
C HIS A 105 -13.30 14.68 -10.23
N ASP A 106 -13.66 13.41 -10.09
CA ASP A 106 -13.20 12.39 -11.02
C ASP A 106 -13.89 12.53 -12.39
N SER A 107 -13.49 11.70 -13.35
CA SER A 107 -14.09 11.68 -14.69
C SER A 107 -15.53 11.16 -14.71
N GLY A 108 -15.99 10.50 -13.64
CA GLY A 108 -17.38 10.09 -13.42
C GLY A 108 -18.26 11.19 -12.81
N GLY A 109 -17.68 12.33 -12.41
CA GLY A 109 -18.38 13.43 -11.76
C GLY A 109 -18.49 13.31 -10.24
N GLN A 110 -17.86 12.31 -9.61
CA GLN A 110 -17.79 12.22 -8.15
C GLN A 110 -16.95 13.37 -7.60
N LEU A 111 -17.49 14.11 -6.62
CA LEU A 111 -16.71 15.13 -5.92
C LEU A 111 -15.64 14.46 -5.05
N LEU A 112 -14.39 14.81 -5.31
CA LEU A 112 -13.24 14.33 -4.53
C LEU A 112 -12.86 15.33 -3.44
N LEU A 113 -12.65 16.59 -3.82
CA LEU A 113 -12.16 17.64 -2.93
C LEU A 113 -12.81 18.98 -3.29
N ASP A 114 -13.26 19.71 -2.27
CA ASP A 114 -13.85 21.05 -2.42
C ASP A 114 -13.24 21.99 -1.40
N GLN A 115 -12.69 23.12 -1.85
CA GLN A 115 -12.19 24.19 -0.99
C GLN A 115 -13.24 25.31 -0.90
N PRO A 116 -13.99 25.40 0.22
CA PRO A 116 -15.05 26.41 0.34
C PRO A 116 -14.51 27.85 0.41
N ALA A 117 -13.28 28.02 0.92
CA ALA A 117 -12.61 29.30 1.08
C ALA A 117 -11.21 29.26 0.45
N GLY A 118 -10.74 30.43 0.01
CA GLY A 118 -9.38 30.59 -0.51
C GLY A 118 -8.32 30.39 0.57
N LEU A 119 -7.08 30.25 0.13
CA LEU A 119 -5.91 30.08 1.00
C LEU A 119 -5.74 31.30 1.91
N ARG A 120 -5.45 31.07 3.19
CA ARG A 120 -5.14 32.13 4.16
C ARG A 120 -3.67 32.06 4.54
N ARG A 121 -3.01 33.21 4.62
CA ARG A 121 -1.70 33.36 5.25
C ARG A 121 -1.80 34.46 6.30
N ASP A 122 -1.55 34.11 7.56
CA ASP A 122 -1.38 35.08 8.65
C ASP A 122 0.05 35.02 9.13
N ARG A 123 0.79 36.12 9.00
CA ARG A 123 2.24 36.21 9.26
C ARG A 123 3.01 35.09 8.54
N ASN A 124 3.43 34.07 9.29
CA ASN A 124 4.22 32.94 8.79
C ASN A 124 3.45 31.60 8.87
N GLU A 125 2.13 31.63 9.05
CA GLU A 125 1.28 30.45 9.03
C GLU A 125 0.37 30.47 7.81
N ILE A 126 0.41 29.39 7.03
CA ILE A 126 -0.49 29.14 5.91
C ILE A 126 -1.58 28.19 6.41
N THR A 127 -2.84 28.53 6.14
CA THR A 127 -4.01 27.71 6.46
C THR A 127 -4.86 27.51 5.22
N LEU A 128 -5.30 26.28 5.01
CA LEU A 128 -6.27 25.91 3.99
C LEU A 128 -7.39 25.04 4.58
N GLU A 129 -8.59 25.19 4.03
CA GLU A 129 -9.78 24.46 4.47
C GLU A 129 -10.41 23.71 3.30
N HIS A 130 -10.76 22.45 3.54
CA HIS A 130 -11.53 21.61 2.63
C HIS A 130 -12.88 21.29 3.28
N ALA A 131 -13.92 21.10 2.48
CA ALA A 131 -15.17 20.55 2.97
C ALA A 131 -14.97 19.07 3.34
N ALA A 132 -15.33 18.69 4.56
CA ALA A 132 -15.33 17.29 4.98
C ALA A 132 -16.66 16.65 4.54
N GLN A 133 -16.60 15.67 3.64
CA GLN A 133 -17.82 15.03 3.16
C GLN A 133 -18.42 14.12 4.24
N SER A 134 -19.74 13.87 4.16
CA SER A 134 -20.43 12.98 5.09
C SER A 134 -19.90 11.56 4.96
N GLY A 135 -19.52 10.94 6.09
CA GLY A 135 -18.98 9.58 6.12
C GLY A 135 -17.55 9.42 5.56
N GLU A 136 -16.92 10.49 5.08
CA GLU A 136 -15.54 10.46 4.57
C GLU A 136 -14.57 10.08 5.69
N MET A 137 -13.75 9.05 5.43
CA MET A 137 -12.72 8.57 6.33
C MET A 137 -11.36 9.09 5.88
N TYR A 138 -10.49 9.33 6.86
CA TYR A 138 -9.16 9.89 6.64
C TYR A 138 -8.11 8.96 7.22
N PHE A 139 -7.06 8.64 6.45
CA PHE A 139 -6.01 7.70 6.82
C PHE A 139 -4.63 8.31 6.52
N GLY A 140 -3.56 7.68 7.03
CA GLY A 140 -2.18 8.06 6.76
C GLY A 140 -1.59 8.93 7.87
N LEU A 141 -0.85 9.97 7.48
CA LEU A 141 -0.19 10.95 8.36
C LEU A 141 0.93 10.39 9.26
N GLY A 142 1.47 9.22 8.92
CA GLY A 142 2.62 8.61 9.57
C GLY A 142 2.27 7.84 10.85
N VAL A 143 3.32 7.34 11.52
CA VAL A 143 3.19 6.46 12.69
C VAL A 143 3.65 7.09 14.01
N SER A 144 4.07 8.36 13.99
CA SER A 144 4.71 9.05 15.12
C SER A 144 3.77 10.02 15.86
N HIS A 145 2.46 9.98 15.59
CA HIS A 145 1.46 10.83 16.24
C HIS A 145 0.76 10.08 17.37
N PRO A 146 0.24 10.73 18.43
CA PRO A 146 -0.30 10.02 19.61
C PRO A 146 -1.56 9.19 19.33
N GLU A 147 -2.29 9.48 18.24
CA GLU A 147 -3.54 8.79 17.95
C GLU A 147 -3.36 7.31 17.55
N VAL A 148 -4.06 6.43 18.25
CA VAL A 148 -4.10 4.97 18.00
C VAL A 148 -5.45 4.62 17.37
N ALA A 149 -5.67 5.16 16.18
CA ALA A 149 -6.85 4.91 15.37
C ALA A 149 -6.42 4.82 13.90
N LEU A 150 -7.09 3.97 13.13
CA LEU A 150 -6.84 3.86 11.70
C LEU A 150 -7.56 4.97 10.93
N ASN A 151 -8.87 5.10 11.14
CA ASN A 151 -9.64 6.26 10.67
C ASN A 151 -9.40 7.45 11.62
N LEU A 152 -8.89 8.53 11.06
CA LEU A 152 -8.48 9.75 11.74
C LEU A 152 -9.57 10.85 11.71
N ARG A 153 -10.76 10.59 11.15
CA ARG A 153 -11.88 11.54 11.24
C ARG A 153 -12.18 11.88 12.71
N GLY A 154 -12.41 13.15 12.99
CA GLY A 154 -12.64 13.69 14.32
C GLY A 154 -11.35 13.91 15.13
N ARG A 155 -10.16 13.82 14.51
CA ARG A 155 -8.86 13.96 15.20
C ARG A 155 -8.07 15.17 14.69
N SER A 156 -7.09 15.60 15.49
CA SER A 156 -6.07 16.55 15.06
C SER A 156 -4.69 15.91 15.12
N ILE A 157 -3.95 15.96 14.01
CA ILE A 157 -2.64 15.33 13.86
C ILE A 157 -1.64 16.39 13.44
N SER A 158 -0.56 16.53 14.20
CA SER A 158 0.65 17.19 13.72
C SER A 158 1.63 16.11 13.29
N THR A 159 2.22 16.19 12.10
CA THR A 159 3.11 15.14 11.58
C THR A 159 4.22 15.69 10.69
N GLY A 160 5.36 15.00 10.68
CA GLY A 160 6.44 15.21 9.69
C GLY A 160 6.30 14.33 8.45
N ARG A 161 5.24 13.51 8.34
CA ARG A 161 4.89 12.75 7.13
C ARG A 161 3.48 13.13 6.67
N PRO A 162 3.32 14.29 6.02
CA PRO A 162 2.01 14.89 5.75
C PRO A 162 1.37 14.32 4.48
N PHE A 163 1.16 13.01 4.45
CA PHE A 163 0.46 12.30 3.39
C PHE A 163 -0.87 11.73 3.92
N LEU A 164 -1.97 12.31 3.45
CA LEU A 164 -3.34 11.94 3.80
C LEU A 164 -3.93 11.08 2.70
N ILE A 165 -4.65 10.02 3.04
CA ILE A 165 -5.51 9.27 2.12
C ILE A 165 -6.96 9.46 2.55
N SER A 166 -7.82 9.87 1.62
CA SER A 166 -9.26 9.98 1.82
C SER A 166 -10.00 8.78 1.21
N SER A 167 -11.03 8.30 1.91
CA SER A 167 -11.96 7.30 1.35
C SER A 167 -12.79 7.81 0.16
N ALA A 168 -12.73 9.11 -0.16
CA ALA A 168 -13.36 9.68 -1.35
C ALA A 168 -12.60 9.33 -2.65
N GLY A 169 -11.41 8.72 -2.57
CA GLY A 169 -10.65 8.28 -3.75
C GLY A 169 -9.51 9.23 -4.13
N TYR A 170 -8.91 9.90 -3.15
CA TYR A 170 -7.74 10.75 -3.39
C TYR A 170 -6.74 10.69 -2.22
N GLY A 171 -5.47 10.92 -2.55
CA GLY A 171 -4.40 11.22 -1.60
C GLY A 171 -3.99 12.68 -1.70
N LEU A 172 -3.54 13.25 -0.59
CA LEU A 172 -3.04 14.62 -0.51
C LEU A 172 -1.72 14.63 0.26
N PHE A 173 -0.65 14.97 -0.45
CA PHE A 173 0.67 15.17 0.12
C PHE A 173 0.98 16.66 0.24
N VAL A 174 1.49 17.08 1.39
CA VAL A 174 1.97 18.46 1.61
C VAL A 174 3.49 18.44 1.61
N ALA A 175 4.14 18.88 0.53
CA ALA A 175 5.60 18.84 0.44
C ALA A 175 6.21 19.95 1.31
N HIS A 176 6.48 19.62 2.58
CA HIS A 176 6.92 20.57 3.60
C HIS A 176 7.92 19.91 4.56
N SER A 177 8.97 20.65 4.93
CA SER A 177 10.08 20.12 5.74
C SER A 177 9.79 20.12 7.24
N GLU A 178 8.92 21.01 7.72
CA GLU A 178 8.50 21.05 9.13
C GLU A 178 7.21 20.26 9.34
N ARG A 179 6.75 20.19 10.59
CA ARG A 179 5.51 19.46 10.89
C ARG A 179 4.31 20.23 10.35
N THR A 180 3.42 19.51 9.66
CA THR A 180 2.13 20.02 9.21
C THR A 180 1.03 19.58 10.18
N ALA A 181 0.12 20.48 10.52
CA ALA A 181 -1.04 20.22 11.34
C ALA A 181 -2.28 19.95 10.47
N PHE A 182 -3.04 18.92 10.82
CA PHE A 182 -4.29 18.51 10.21
C PHE A 182 -5.36 18.47 11.28
N ASP A 183 -6.46 19.21 11.12
CA ASP A 183 -7.71 19.02 11.84
C ASP A 183 -8.69 18.31 10.90
N LEU A 184 -9.00 17.05 11.18
CA LEU A 184 -9.73 16.17 10.28
C LEU A 184 -11.19 16.09 10.70
N ALA A 185 -11.91 17.22 10.64
CA ALA A 185 -13.28 17.35 11.10
C ALA A 185 -13.44 17.17 12.63
N ARG A 186 -12.44 17.59 13.41
CA ARG A 186 -12.52 17.60 14.87
C ARG A 186 -13.17 18.87 15.38
N THR A 187 -12.65 20.02 14.94
CA THR A 187 -13.12 21.34 15.41
C THR A 187 -14.48 21.69 14.77
N ASP A 188 -14.64 21.36 13.49
CA ASP A 188 -15.87 21.54 12.73
C ASP A 188 -16.13 20.26 11.91
N PRO A 189 -17.22 19.52 12.18
CA PRO A 189 -17.52 18.26 11.49
C PRO A 189 -17.63 18.35 9.97
N GLY A 190 -17.84 19.56 9.42
CA GLY A 190 -17.93 19.84 7.99
C GLY A 190 -16.63 20.32 7.35
N LYS A 191 -15.51 20.37 8.09
CA LYS A 191 -14.25 20.92 7.58
C LYS A 191 -13.03 20.08 7.92
N VAL A 192 -12.15 19.92 6.94
CA VAL A 192 -10.74 19.57 7.17
C VAL A 192 -9.91 20.85 7.10
N ARG A 193 -9.07 21.10 8.10
CA ARG A 193 -8.13 22.23 8.10
C ARG A 193 -6.70 21.72 8.08
N ILE A 194 -5.87 22.30 7.22
CA ILE A 194 -4.44 22.02 7.16
C ILE A 194 -3.70 23.33 7.45
N SER A 195 -2.72 23.28 8.35
CA SER A 195 -1.90 24.43 8.75
C SER A 195 -0.42 24.07 8.73
N LEU A 196 0.41 24.96 8.19
CA LEU A 196 1.86 24.81 8.09
C LEU A 196 2.56 26.16 8.19
N SER A 197 3.80 26.16 8.65
CA SER A 197 4.66 27.33 8.73
C SER A 197 5.29 27.66 7.36
N GLY A 198 5.67 28.92 7.16
CA GLY A 198 6.47 29.37 6.03
C GLY A 198 5.74 30.23 5.00
N GLY A 199 6.41 30.46 3.87
CA GLY A 199 5.93 31.29 2.75
C GLY A 199 5.57 30.51 1.48
N ARG A 200 5.67 29.19 1.52
CA ARG A 200 5.48 28.28 0.38
C ARG A 200 4.55 27.13 0.76
N LEU A 201 3.49 26.96 -0.01
CA LEU A 201 2.61 25.81 0.01
C LEU A 201 2.84 25.00 -1.27
N GLU A 202 3.18 23.73 -1.12
CA GLU A 202 3.21 22.76 -2.22
C GLU A 202 2.31 21.58 -1.82
N LEU A 203 1.24 21.40 -2.59
CA LEU A 203 0.26 20.33 -2.44
C LEU A 203 0.35 19.42 -3.65
N VAL A 204 0.38 18.11 -3.42
CA VAL A 204 0.28 17.13 -4.50
C VAL A 204 -0.95 16.27 -4.23
N LEU A 205 -1.90 16.33 -5.16
CA LEU A 205 -3.10 15.52 -5.13
C LEU A 205 -2.92 14.32 -6.04
N HIS A 206 -3.23 13.14 -5.52
CA HIS A 206 -3.15 11.86 -6.20
C HIS A 206 -4.56 11.28 -6.33
N TYR A 207 -5.06 11.08 -7.53
CA TYR A 207 -6.33 10.39 -7.75
C TYR A 207 -6.15 8.87 -7.78
N GLY A 208 -7.01 8.17 -7.07
CA GLY A 208 -7.07 6.72 -7.06
C GLY A 208 -8.37 6.23 -6.42
N PRO A 209 -9.28 5.56 -7.16
CA PRO A 209 -10.51 5.01 -6.61
C PRO A 209 -10.32 4.11 -5.38
N THR A 210 -9.14 3.52 -5.25
CA THR A 210 -8.73 2.71 -4.09
C THR A 210 -7.48 3.29 -3.41
N PRO A 211 -7.27 3.02 -2.10
CA PRO A 211 -6.06 3.47 -1.42
C PRO A 211 -4.76 2.93 -2.03
N LYS A 212 -4.77 1.73 -2.65
CA LYS A 212 -3.60 1.19 -3.36
C LYS A 212 -3.26 2.05 -4.58
N GLU A 213 -4.23 2.41 -5.41
CA GLU A 213 -3.99 3.28 -6.56
C GLU A 213 -3.48 4.66 -6.13
N VAL A 214 -3.98 5.20 -5.03
CA VAL A 214 -3.46 6.45 -4.44
C VAL A 214 -1.97 6.31 -4.06
N LEU A 215 -1.57 5.19 -3.47
CA LEU A 215 -0.16 4.92 -3.14
C LEU A 215 0.71 4.75 -4.40
N GLU A 216 0.18 4.09 -5.43
CA GLU A 216 0.87 3.94 -6.73
C GLU A 216 1.16 5.31 -7.37
N GLN A 217 0.18 6.22 -7.32
CA GLN A 217 0.34 7.59 -7.81
C GLN A 217 1.29 8.43 -6.95
N HIS A 218 1.44 8.11 -5.66
CA HIS A 218 2.36 8.80 -4.76
C HIS A 218 3.81 8.36 -4.94
N LEU A 219 4.06 7.10 -5.31
CA LEU A 219 5.40 6.53 -5.42
C LEU A 219 6.36 7.36 -6.31
N PRO A 220 5.98 7.87 -7.50
CA PRO A 220 6.89 8.72 -8.29
C PRO A 220 7.28 10.04 -7.62
N VAL A 221 6.48 10.51 -6.65
CA VAL A 221 6.70 11.78 -5.93
C VAL A 221 7.58 11.58 -4.71
N GLU A 222 7.33 10.53 -3.92
CA GLU A 222 8.18 10.14 -2.78
C GLU A 222 8.51 8.65 -2.88
N ARG A 223 9.76 8.33 -3.25
CA ARG A 223 10.25 6.95 -3.31
C ARG A 223 10.94 6.54 -2.01
N PRO A 224 10.82 5.26 -1.59
CA PRO A 224 11.71 4.69 -0.60
C PRO A 224 13.18 4.88 -1.02
N ARG A 225 14.06 5.18 -0.06
CA ARG A 225 15.48 5.38 -0.33
C ARG A 225 16.23 4.05 -0.30
N GLY A 226 17.06 3.81 -1.31
CA GLY A 226 17.87 2.60 -1.43
C GLY A 226 17.10 1.42 -2.01
N GLY A 227 17.68 0.22 -1.90
CA GLY A 227 17.07 -1.05 -2.28
C GLY A 227 17.06 -2.02 -1.10
N TRP A 228 16.28 -3.09 -1.22
CA TRP A 228 16.22 -4.17 -0.23
C TRP A 228 17.15 -5.33 -0.64
N HIS A 229 17.55 -6.13 0.34
CA HIS A 229 18.32 -7.37 0.13
C HIS A 229 17.61 -8.55 0.80
N ARG A 230 17.80 -9.77 0.27
CA ARG A 230 17.21 -11.01 0.82
C ARG A 230 17.48 -11.17 2.31
N ASP A 231 18.68 -10.81 2.76
CA ASP A 231 19.09 -10.92 4.17
C ASP A 231 18.28 -10.01 5.10
N ASP A 232 17.64 -8.96 4.58
CA ASP A 232 16.78 -8.06 5.36
C ASP A 232 15.54 -8.80 5.91
N LEU A 233 15.15 -9.92 5.30
CA LEU A 233 14.01 -10.74 5.74
C LEU A 233 14.27 -11.50 7.05
N GLY A 234 15.50 -11.52 7.55
CA GLY A 234 15.86 -12.05 8.86
C GLY A 234 15.40 -11.16 10.03
N LEU A 235 16.23 -11.09 11.09
CA LEU A 235 16.07 -10.13 12.17
C LEU A 235 17.08 -9.00 12.01
N LEU A 236 16.57 -7.79 11.78
CA LEU A 236 17.39 -6.62 11.57
C LEU A 236 18.07 -6.14 12.86
N PRO A 237 19.28 -5.54 12.74
CA PRO A 237 19.95 -4.90 13.86
C PRO A 237 19.24 -3.59 14.26
N ALA A 238 19.79 -2.91 15.28
CA ALA A 238 19.25 -1.64 15.74
C ALA A 238 19.35 -0.52 14.69
N ALA A 239 20.36 -0.54 13.83
CA ALA A 239 20.43 0.35 12.67
C ALA A 239 19.57 -0.25 11.55
N LEU A 240 18.59 0.52 11.05
CA LEU A 240 17.66 0.04 10.03
C LEU A 240 18.06 0.52 8.64
N PRO A 241 17.75 -0.25 7.58
CA PRO A 241 17.85 0.23 6.21
C PRO A 241 17.06 1.53 5.99
N ALA A 242 17.52 2.38 5.07
CA ALA A 242 16.95 3.72 4.86
C ALA A 242 15.48 3.71 4.37
N TYR A 243 15.04 2.64 3.71
CA TYR A 243 13.66 2.46 3.27
C TYR A 243 12.72 2.00 4.40
N ALA A 244 13.27 1.45 5.49
CA ALA A 244 12.50 0.79 6.53
C ALA A 244 12.01 1.79 7.59
N THR A 245 10.79 1.59 8.07
CA THR A 245 10.21 2.45 9.13
C THR A 245 10.04 1.68 10.42
N ARG A 246 10.69 2.11 11.51
CA ARG A 246 10.39 1.55 12.83
C ARG A 246 9.00 1.98 13.30
N ILE A 247 8.14 1.03 13.64
CA ILE A 247 6.89 1.34 14.32
C ILE A 247 7.14 1.51 15.83
N ALA A 248 6.61 2.57 16.41
CA ALA A 248 6.76 2.85 17.83
C ALA A 248 5.79 2.00 18.67
N ALA A 249 6.33 1.20 19.59
CA ALA A 249 5.59 0.68 20.74
C ALA A 249 5.91 1.60 21.94
N GLU A 250 5.03 2.57 22.18
CA GLU A 250 5.19 3.55 23.27
C GLU A 250 4.96 2.89 24.65
N GLY A 251 5.68 3.37 25.66
CA GLY A 251 5.53 2.93 27.05
C GLY A 251 6.24 1.61 27.39
N ALA A 252 5.86 1.06 28.55
CA ALA A 252 6.41 -0.19 29.07
C ALA A 252 5.90 -1.41 28.27
N PRO A 253 6.72 -2.48 28.15
CA PRO A 253 6.33 -3.69 27.43
C PRO A 253 5.09 -4.34 28.06
N SER A 254 3.99 -4.30 27.32
CA SER A 254 2.67 -4.68 27.80
C SER A 254 1.78 -5.15 26.65
N LEU A 255 0.66 -5.80 26.98
CA LEU A 255 -0.35 -6.16 25.98
C LEU A 255 -0.86 -4.94 25.21
N ARG A 256 -1.04 -3.81 25.90
CA ARG A 256 -1.45 -2.55 25.26
C ARG A 256 -0.41 -2.06 24.27
N ALA A 257 0.88 -2.12 24.60
CA ALA A 257 1.95 -1.73 23.68
C ALA A 257 1.96 -2.62 22.43
N LEU A 258 1.65 -3.91 22.56
CA LEU A 258 1.54 -4.84 21.42
C LEU A 258 0.31 -4.52 20.54
N GLN A 259 -0.85 -4.25 21.14
CA GLN A 259 -2.04 -3.80 20.42
C GLN A 259 -1.78 -2.51 19.64
N VAL A 260 -1.09 -1.55 20.25
CA VAL A 260 -0.68 -0.31 19.58
C VAL A 260 0.26 -0.63 18.41
N ALA A 261 1.22 -1.53 18.59
CA ALA A 261 2.15 -1.91 17.51
C ALA A 261 1.41 -2.46 16.28
N VAL A 262 0.38 -3.29 16.46
CA VAL A 262 -0.46 -3.76 15.33
C VAL A 262 -1.12 -2.58 14.61
N VAL A 263 -1.75 -1.66 15.33
CA VAL A 263 -2.36 -0.47 14.72
C VAL A 263 -1.32 0.38 13.98
N ARG A 264 -0.09 0.49 14.50
CA ARG A 264 1.01 1.22 13.86
C ARG A 264 1.48 0.56 12.56
N LEU A 265 1.46 -0.78 12.46
CA LEU A 265 1.69 -1.47 11.18
C LEU A 265 0.64 -1.04 10.15
N LEU A 266 -0.63 -0.94 10.55
CA LEU A 266 -1.72 -0.53 9.66
C LEU A 266 -1.62 0.96 9.26
N GLN A 267 -1.24 1.83 10.20
CA GLN A 267 -1.01 3.24 9.90
C GLN A 267 0.17 3.45 8.94
N ALA A 268 1.24 2.66 9.08
CA ALA A 268 2.38 2.70 8.14
C ALA A 268 1.93 2.42 6.70
N ALA A 269 1.05 1.42 6.52
CA ALA A 269 0.50 1.05 5.22
C ALA A 269 -0.23 2.20 4.52
N PHE A 270 -1.01 3.02 5.26
CA PHE A 270 -1.69 4.20 4.70
C PHE A 270 -0.78 5.44 4.59
N SER A 271 0.45 5.38 5.09
CA SER A 271 1.36 6.53 5.16
C SER A 271 2.50 6.47 4.16
N ALA A 272 2.35 5.68 3.08
CA ALA A 272 3.41 5.39 2.11
C ALA A 272 4.70 4.86 2.78
N GLN A 273 4.55 4.07 3.85
CA GLN A 273 5.64 3.39 4.54
C GLN A 273 5.44 1.88 4.39
N PRO A 274 5.67 1.32 3.18
CA PRO A 274 5.19 -0.02 2.83
C PRO A 274 5.93 -1.14 3.57
N VAL A 275 7.09 -0.85 4.15
CA VAL A 275 7.94 -1.82 4.85
C VAL A 275 8.21 -1.41 6.32
N PRO A 276 7.21 -1.52 7.21
CA PRO A 276 7.39 -1.25 8.64
C PRO A 276 8.20 -2.36 9.34
N VAL A 277 8.93 -1.98 10.38
CA VAL A 277 9.78 -2.84 11.21
C VAL A 277 9.20 -2.95 12.61
N PHE A 278 8.90 -4.17 13.04
CA PHE A 278 8.50 -4.50 14.41
C PHE A 278 9.72 -4.93 15.24
N ASP A 279 10.06 -4.15 16.27
CA ASP A 279 11.17 -4.45 17.18
C ASP A 279 10.68 -5.38 18.31
N VAL A 280 10.90 -6.68 18.13
CA VAL A 280 10.39 -7.71 19.04
C VAL A 280 11.13 -7.73 20.37
N SER A 281 12.41 -7.31 20.39
CA SER A 281 13.23 -7.29 21.61
C SER A 281 12.69 -6.33 22.68
N ARG A 282 11.89 -5.34 22.28
CA ARG A 282 11.17 -4.48 23.24
C ARG A 282 10.28 -5.27 24.19
N PHE A 283 9.82 -6.45 23.80
CA PHE A 283 8.93 -7.28 24.59
C PHE A 283 9.66 -8.35 25.42
N ASP A 284 11.00 -8.43 25.42
CA ASP A 284 11.74 -9.48 26.16
C ASP A 284 11.46 -9.47 27.68
N ALA A 285 11.12 -8.30 28.24
CA ALA A 285 10.75 -8.13 29.64
C ALA A 285 9.23 -8.20 29.91
N ALA A 286 8.40 -8.41 28.87
CA ALA A 286 6.94 -8.54 29.02
C ALA A 286 6.56 -9.87 29.71
N PRO A 287 5.32 -10.01 30.21
CA PRO A 287 4.79 -11.30 30.66
C PRO A 287 4.86 -12.39 29.57
N PRO A 288 5.03 -13.68 29.92
CA PRO A 288 5.23 -14.77 28.95
C PRO A 288 4.19 -14.82 27.82
N GLU A 289 2.92 -14.56 28.13
CA GLU A 289 1.82 -14.56 27.17
C GLU A 289 1.99 -13.44 26.14
N VAL A 290 2.36 -12.24 26.59
CA VAL A 290 2.62 -11.09 25.72
C VAL A 290 3.86 -11.33 24.86
N ARG A 291 4.91 -11.95 25.41
CA ARG A 291 6.10 -12.35 24.62
C ARG A 291 5.73 -13.33 23.51
N SER A 292 4.91 -14.33 23.84
CA SER A 292 4.41 -15.30 22.86
C SER A 292 3.62 -14.62 21.74
N MET A 293 2.78 -13.63 22.05
CA MET A 293 2.04 -12.86 21.04
C MET A 293 2.99 -11.98 20.20
N ALA A 294 3.99 -11.36 20.83
CA ALA A 294 4.96 -10.50 20.15
C ALA A 294 5.83 -11.28 19.15
N ARG A 295 6.35 -12.47 19.53
CA ARG A 295 7.11 -13.31 18.58
C ARG A 295 6.26 -13.74 17.38
N GLN A 296 4.98 -14.04 17.59
CA GLN A 296 4.06 -14.40 16.51
C GLN A 296 3.80 -13.23 15.56
N LEU A 297 3.67 -12.01 16.08
CA LEU A 297 3.59 -10.82 15.25
C LEU A 297 4.90 -10.59 14.47
N ALA A 298 6.06 -10.79 15.09
CA ALA A 298 7.36 -10.67 14.44
C ALA A 298 7.55 -11.66 13.27
N ALA A 299 7.00 -12.87 13.40
CA ALA A 299 7.00 -13.86 12.32
C ALA A 299 6.17 -13.46 11.09
N LEU A 300 5.18 -12.57 11.27
CA LEU A 300 4.26 -12.11 10.23
C LEU A 300 4.52 -10.68 9.75
N ALA A 301 5.26 -9.88 10.52
CA ALA A 301 5.58 -8.51 10.17
C ALA A 301 6.43 -8.46 8.87
N PRO A 302 6.33 -7.40 8.06
CA PRO A 302 7.17 -7.24 6.87
C PRO A 302 8.66 -7.35 7.21
N LEU A 303 9.10 -6.56 8.19
CA LEU A 303 10.41 -6.65 8.82
C LEU A 303 10.28 -6.82 10.32
N ALA A 304 11.24 -7.53 10.91
CA ALA A 304 11.40 -7.67 12.35
C ALA A 304 12.83 -7.27 12.75
N ALA A 305 13.00 -6.75 13.96
CA ALA A 305 14.29 -6.30 14.47
C ALA A 305 14.52 -6.73 15.93
N GLY A 306 15.79 -6.73 16.33
CA GLY A 306 16.24 -7.07 17.68
C GLY A 306 16.79 -8.50 17.79
N ARG A 307 17.20 -8.88 18.99
CA ARG A 307 17.72 -10.22 19.33
C ARG A 307 16.92 -10.83 20.47
N PRO A 308 15.68 -11.28 20.20
CA PRO A 308 14.79 -11.81 21.23
C PRO A 308 15.24 -13.19 21.69
N ARG A 309 14.71 -13.66 22.82
CA ARG A 309 14.98 -15.02 23.33
C ARG A 309 14.53 -16.14 22.39
N ASP A 310 13.46 -15.91 21.63
CA ASP A 310 12.84 -16.88 20.72
C ASP A 310 13.28 -16.67 19.26
N GLU A 311 14.51 -16.20 19.03
CA GLU A 311 15.04 -15.85 17.70
C GLU A 311 14.89 -16.98 16.67
N ASP A 312 15.31 -18.21 17.00
CA ASP A 312 15.26 -19.35 16.09
C ASP A 312 13.83 -19.65 15.60
N TRP A 313 12.85 -19.58 16.50
CA TRP A 313 11.44 -19.82 16.16
C TRP A 313 10.91 -18.76 15.18
N ILE A 314 11.28 -17.50 15.39
CA ILE A 314 10.87 -16.39 14.51
C ILE A 314 11.53 -16.58 13.14
N LEU A 315 12.84 -16.86 13.11
CA LEU A 315 13.59 -17.07 11.86
C LEU A 315 13.08 -18.27 11.07
N GLU A 316 12.71 -19.37 11.72
CA GLU A 316 12.11 -20.53 11.06
C GLU A 316 10.79 -20.18 10.38
N ARG A 317 9.87 -19.49 11.09
CA ARG A 317 8.57 -19.09 10.53
C ARG A 317 8.72 -18.07 9.41
N ARG A 318 9.64 -17.11 9.53
CA ARG A 318 9.96 -16.15 8.46
C ARG A 318 10.60 -16.82 7.25
N ARG A 319 11.51 -17.77 7.47
CA ARG A 319 12.12 -18.60 6.41
C ARG A 319 11.04 -19.32 5.60
N ARG A 320 10.03 -19.89 6.27
CA ARG A 320 8.90 -20.55 5.58
C ARG A 320 8.13 -19.59 4.66
N LEU A 321 8.00 -18.32 5.02
CA LEU A 321 7.32 -17.29 4.23
C LEU A 321 8.25 -16.58 3.23
N ARG A 322 9.54 -16.93 3.15
CA ARG A 322 10.52 -16.19 2.36
C ARG A 322 10.12 -15.94 0.90
N PRO A 323 9.76 -16.94 0.06
CA PRO A 323 9.41 -16.69 -1.34
C PRO A 323 8.17 -15.80 -1.49
N PHE A 324 7.23 -15.88 -0.55
CA PHE A 324 6.07 -15.01 -0.49
C PHE A 324 6.47 -13.56 -0.15
N LEU A 325 7.29 -13.38 0.88
CA LEU A 325 7.74 -12.05 1.30
C LEU A 325 8.62 -11.40 0.24
N GLU A 326 9.57 -12.11 -0.38
CA GLU A 326 10.42 -11.57 -1.44
C GLU A 326 9.60 -10.97 -2.59
N ALA A 327 8.54 -11.64 -3.03
CA ALA A 327 7.62 -11.13 -4.06
C ALA A 327 6.94 -9.82 -3.63
N TYR A 328 6.43 -9.76 -2.39
CA TYR A 328 5.76 -8.58 -1.87
C TYR A 328 6.70 -7.43 -1.50
N PHE A 329 7.95 -7.71 -1.16
CA PHE A 329 8.99 -6.69 -1.06
C PHE A 329 9.25 -6.07 -2.43
N GLN A 330 9.43 -6.88 -3.46
CA GLN A 330 9.63 -6.34 -4.80
C GLN A 330 8.43 -5.49 -5.24
N GLU A 331 7.19 -5.96 -5.02
CA GLU A 331 5.99 -5.16 -5.30
C GLU A 331 5.93 -3.84 -4.52
N ALA A 332 6.37 -3.83 -3.25
CA ALA A 332 6.43 -2.61 -2.45
C ALA A 332 7.36 -1.55 -3.04
N PHE A 333 8.49 -1.96 -3.64
CA PHE A 333 9.42 -1.05 -4.29
C PHE A 333 8.98 -0.62 -5.69
N ASP A 334 8.35 -1.52 -6.44
CA ASP A 334 7.92 -1.26 -7.81
C ASP A 334 6.61 -0.46 -7.86
N ARG A 335 5.70 -0.69 -6.91
CA ARG A 335 4.33 -0.15 -6.92
C ARG A 335 3.95 0.66 -5.69
N GLY A 336 4.78 0.67 -4.64
CA GLY A 336 4.48 1.39 -3.39
C GLY A 336 3.43 0.69 -2.52
N PHE A 337 3.06 -0.54 -2.85
CA PHE A 337 2.03 -1.28 -2.12
C PHE A 337 2.56 -1.85 -0.82
N PRO A 338 1.84 -1.70 0.30
CA PRO A 338 2.28 -2.24 1.56
C PRO A 338 2.09 -3.76 1.58
N ILE A 339 3.02 -4.44 2.25
CA ILE A 339 2.97 -5.89 2.43
C ILE A 339 1.88 -6.26 3.44
N VAL A 340 1.78 -5.51 4.54
CA VAL A 340 0.65 -5.55 5.46
C VAL A 340 -0.44 -4.62 4.94
N ARG A 341 -1.60 -5.19 4.61
CA ARG A 341 -2.73 -4.48 4.02
C ARG A 341 -3.87 -4.41 5.02
N PRO A 342 -4.21 -3.22 5.51
CA PRO A 342 -5.35 -3.04 6.39
C PRO A 342 -6.65 -3.50 5.71
N MET A 343 -7.59 -4.00 6.51
CA MET A 343 -8.90 -4.42 6.00
C MET A 343 -9.63 -3.28 5.26
N ALA A 344 -9.52 -2.05 5.78
CA ALA A 344 -10.04 -0.83 5.14
C ALA A 344 -9.41 -0.51 3.77
N MET A 345 -8.19 -0.99 3.50
CA MET A 345 -7.52 -0.80 2.22
C MET A 345 -8.00 -1.82 1.19
N GLN A 346 -8.11 -3.09 1.60
CA GLN A 346 -8.48 -4.19 0.70
C GLN A 346 -9.99 -4.28 0.44
N TYR A 347 -10.79 -3.92 1.44
CA TYR A 347 -12.25 -3.98 1.40
C TYR A 347 -12.88 -2.63 1.81
N PRO A 348 -12.58 -1.52 1.08
CA PRO A 348 -12.98 -0.17 1.49
C PRO A 348 -14.51 0.07 1.49
N LYS A 349 -15.28 -0.82 0.86
CA LYS A 349 -16.75 -0.77 0.77
C LYS A 349 -17.45 -1.71 1.76
N ASP A 350 -16.70 -2.50 2.53
CA ASP A 350 -17.25 -3.42 3.53
C ASP A 350 -17.29 -2.72 4.90
N PRO A 351 -18.49 -2.45 5.46
CA PRO A 351 -18.66 -1.64 6.67
C PRO A 351 -18.05 -2.28 7.92
N GLU A 352 -17.88 -3.60 7.96
CA GLU A 352 -17.22 -4.27 9.09
C GLU A 352 -15.70 -4.28 8.88
N ALA A 353 -15.25 -4.53 7.65
CA ALA A 353 -13.82 -4.56 7.32
C ALA A 353 -13.13 -3.22 7.59
N VAL A 354 -13.77 -2.08 7.28
CA VAL A 354 -13.17 -0.75 7.47
C VAL A 354 -12.88 -0.41 8.93
N ASN A 355 -13.56 -1.08 9.87
CA ASN A 355 -13.39 -0.89 11.31
C ASN A 355 -12.40 -1.89 11.95
N CYS A 356 -11.91 -2.87 11.19
CA CYS A 356 -10.97 -3.86 11.69
C CYS A 356 -9.55 -3.27 11.80
N ILE A 357 -9.06 -3.12 13.03
CA ILE A 357 -7.74 -2.53 13.34
C ILE A 357 -6.77 -3.53 14.01
N ASP A 358 -7.21 -4.77 14.19
CA ASP A 358 -6.56 -5.81 14.98
C ASP A 358 -6.30 -7.10 14.15
N GLN A 359 -6.58 -7.04 12.86
CA GLN A 359 -6.35 -8.07 11.84
C GLN A 359 -6.02 -7.39 10.51
N PHE A 360 -5.32 -8.10 9.63
CA PHE A 360 -4.85 -7.55 8.37
C PHE A 360 -4.60 -8.64 7.34
N LEU A 361 -4.49 -8.22 6.08
CA LEU A 361 -4.00 -9.06 5.01
C LEU A 361 -2.47 -8.97 4.97
N LEU A 362 -1.81 -10.10 4.77
CA LEU A 362 -0.43 -10.19 4.34
C LEU A 362 -0.47 -10.54 2.84
N GLY A 363 -0.04 -9.61 2.00
CA GLY A 363 -0.33 -9.69 0.56
C GLY A 363 -1.82 -9.61 0.24
N ASP A 364 -2.26 -10.29 -0.82
CA ASP A 364 -3.68 -10.43 -1.19
C ASP A 364 -4.29 -11.76 -0.73
N GLU A 365 -3.45 -12.72 -0.34
CA GLU A 365 -3.80 -14.13 -0.17
C GLU A 365 -4.15 -14.50 1.28
N LEU A 366 -3.46 -13.91 2.26
CA LEU A 366 -3.45 -14.37 3.64
C LEU A 366 -4.08 -13.34 4.57
N LEU A 367 -5.15 -13.68 5.28
CA LEU A 367 -5.68 -12.87 6.38
C LEU A 367 -5.10 -13.37 7.70
N ALA A 368 -4.34 -12.52 8.40
CA ALA A 368 -3.78 -12.81 9.71
C ALA A 368 -4.55 -12.05 10.81
N ALA A 369 -4.86 -12.74 11.89
CA ALA A 369 -5.55 -12.16 13.05
C ALA A 369 -4.78 -12.46 14.35
N PRO A 370 -3.67 -11.74 14.63
CA PRO A 370 -2.84 -12.00 15.79
C PRO A 370 -3.63 -12.05 17.12
N PRO A 371 -3.24 -12.92 18.06
CA PRO A 371 -3.82 -12.91 19.40
C PRO A 371 -3.39 -11.64 20.13
N LEU A 372 -4.36 -10.82 20.52
CA LEU A 372 -4.15 -9.53 21.19
C LEU A 372 -4.87 -9.44 22.53
N SER A 373 -5.07 -10.61 23.16
CA SER A 373 -5.73 -10.85 24.43
C SER A 373 -5.28 -12.21 24.98
N PRO A 374 -5.22 -12.42 26.31
CA PRO A 374 -4.96 -13.74 26.89
C PRO A 374 -6.13 -14.73 26.75
N ALA A 375 -7.28 -14.29 26.20
CA ALA A 375 -8.41 -15.17 25.96
C ALA A 375 -8.06 -16.30 24.95
N PRO A 376 -8.57 -17.53 25.16
CA PRO A 376 -8.30 -18.65 24.25
C PRO A 376 -8.96 -18.46 22.88
N LEU A 377 -10.09 -17.76 22.85
CA LEU A 377 -10.86 -17.44 21.66
C LEU A 377 -10.49 -16.06 21.10
N ARG A 378 -10.32 -15.99 19.78
CA ARG A 378 -10.12 -14.78 19.00
C ARG A 378 -11.34 -14.56 18.11
N ARG A 379 -11.99 -13.40 18.24
CA ARG A 379 -13.05 -12.98 17.31
C ARG A 379 -12.42 -12.46 16.02
N VAL A 380 -12.73 -13.03 14.86
CA VAL A 380 -12.15 -12.64 13.56
C VAL A 380 -13.26 -12.30 12.59
N TYR A 381 -13.15 -11.19 11.86
CA TYR A 381 -14.03 -10.90 10.73
C TYR A 381 -13.43 -11.46 9.44
N LEU A 382 -14.18 -12.29 8.74
CA LEU A 382 -13.82 -12.71 7.39
C LEU A 382 -14.63 -11.87 6.38
N PRO A 383 -13.98 -11.10 5.49
CA PRO A 383 -14.66 -10.30 4.47
C PRO A 383 -15.17 -11.20 3.35
N MET A 384 -15.82 -10.62 2.33
CA MET A 384 -16.31 -11.37 1.16
C MET A 384 -15.27 -12.33 0.57
N GLY A 385 -15.64 -13.60 0.45
CA GLY A 385 -14.80 -14.65 -0.10
C GLY A 385 -15.07 -16.00 0.55
N ILE A 386 -14.21 -16.97 0.23
CA ILE A 386 -14.11 -18.25 0.93
C ILE A 386 -12.69 -18.31 1.49
N TRP A 387 -12.58 -18.73 2.73
CA TRP A 387 -11.37 -18.65 3.53
C TRP A 387 -11.07 -20.01 4.15
N THR A 388 -9.84 -20.48 4.01
CA THR A 388 -9.37 -21.71 4.65
C THR A 388 -8.47 -21.35 5.82
N ASP A 389 -8.79 -21.77 7.04
CA ASP A 389 -7.86 -21.67 8.18
C ASP A 389 -6.68 -22.62 7.94
N LEU A 390 -5.48 -22.06 7.85
CA LEU A 390 -4.27 -22.81 7.50
C LEU A 390 -3.83 -23.81 8.58
N ARG A 391 -4.31 -23.65 9.82
CA ARG A 391 -3.95 -24.55 10.93
C ARG A 391 -4.83 -25.80 10.94
N THR A 392 -6.11 -25.64 10.61
CA THR A 392 -7.14 -26.68 10.76
C THR A 392 -7.61 -27.25 9.42
N ASN A 393 -7.22 -26.62 8.31
CA ASN A 393 -7.75 -26.88 6.97
C ASN A 393 -9.27 -26.68 6.85
N GLN A 394 -9.91 -26.00 7.81
CA GLN A 394 -11.34 -25.77 7.80
C GLN A 394 -11.71 -24.59 6.88
N VAL A 395 -12.77 -24.77 6.10
CA VAL A 395 -13.25 -23.79 5.13
C VAL A 395 -14.44 -23.00 5.70
N TYR A 396 -14.41 -21.68 5.51
CA TYR A 396 -15.43 -20.73 5.95
C TYR A 396 -15.87 -19.83 4.81
N THR A 397 -17.17 -19.53 4.75
CA THR A 397 -17.69 -18.44 3.91
C THR A 397 -17.54 -17.11 4.62
N GLY A 398 -17.14 -16.07 3.89
CA GLY A 398 -16.94 -14.71 4.40
C GLY A 398 -18.21 -13.92 4.70
N ARG A 399 -18.03 -12.61 4.92
CA ARG A 399 -19.03 -11.64 5.41
C ARG A 399 -19.60 -12.00 6.77
N ARG A 400 -18.75 -12.48 7.68
CA ARG A 400 -19.16 -12.90 9.03
C ARG A 400 -18.03 -12.80 10.04
N TYR A 401 -18.43 -12.72 11.30
CA TYR A 401 -17.54 -13.00 12.41
C TYR A 401 -17.43 -14.50 12.69
N LEU A 402 -16.26 -14.91 13.11
CA LEU A 402 -15.95 -16.21 13.69
C LEU A 402 -15.36 -16.02 15.08
N GLU A 403 -15.59 -16.98 15.96
CA GLU A 403 -14.78 -17.18 17.16
C GLU A 403 -13.87 -18.37 16.91
N VAL A 404 -12.57 -18.14 16.91
CA VAL A 404 -11.58 -19.18 16.63
C VAL A 404 -10.69 -19.41 17.84
N GLU A 405 -10.49 -20.67 18.18
CA GLU A 405 -9.50 -21.05 19.17
C GLU A 405 -8.10 -20.86 18.59
N THR A 406 -7.30 -20.06 19.27
CA THR A 406 -5.93 -19.75 18.83
C THR A 406 -4.98 -20.92 19.09
N ALA A 407 -5.22 -21.67 20.17
CA ALA A 407 -4.32 -22.71 20.67
C ALA A 407 -2.86 -22.19 20.81
N GLY A 408 -2.69 -20.90 21.11
CA GLY A 408 -1.39 -20.26 21.22
C GLY A 408 -0.72 -19.87 19.90
N GLU A 409 -1.38 -20.07 18.74
CA GLU A 409 -0.91 -19.65 17.42
C GLU A 409 -1.84 -18.60 16.77
N THR A 410 -1.28 -17.69 15.97
CA THR A 410 -2.03 -16.71 15.18
C THR A 410 -2.89 -17.42 14.15
N PRO A 411 -4.23 -17.24 14.18
CA PRO A 411 -5.09 -17.64 13.07
C PRO A 411 -4.67 -16.94 11.78
N VAL A 412 -4.40 -17.73 10.74
CA VAL A 412 -4.10 -17.26 9.39
C VAL A 412 -5.01 -18.00 8.42
N PHE A 413 -5.69 -17.25 7.56
CA PHE A 413 -6.66 -17.77 6.61
C PHE A 413 -6.22 -17.49 5.17
N ALA A 414 -6.15 -18.51 4.34
CA ALA A 414 -5.92 -18.36 2.91
C ALA A 414 -7.24 -18.15 2.16
N LYS A 415 -7.27 -17.18 1.26
CA LYS A 415 -8.41 -16.92 0.38
C LYS A 415 -8.50 -17.97 -0.73
N ASN A 416 -9.69 -18.43 -1.09
CA ASN A 416 -9.85 -19.28 -2.28
C ASN A 416 -9.44 -18.53 -3.55
N GLY A 417 -8.80 -19.24 -4.46
CA GLY A 417 -8.07 -18.69 -5.61
C GLY A 417 -6.62 -18.32 -5.28
N ALA A 418 -6.20 -18.36 -4.00
CA ALA A 418 -4.82 -18.05 -3.65
C ALA A 418 -3.85 -19.16 -4.08
N LEU A 419 -2.69 -18.71 -4.56
CA LEU A 419 -1.45 -19.48 -4.65
C LEU A 419 -0.46 -18.91 -3.65
N ILE A 420 0.02 -19.75 -2.74
CA ILE A 420 0.93 -19.31 -1.67
C ILE A 420 2.17 -20.19 -1.70
N PRO A 421 3.34 -19.65 -2.09
CA PRO A 421 4.59 -20.38 -1.98
C PRO A 421 5.06 -20.37 -0.53
N PHE A 422 5.23 -21.55 0.05
CA PHE A 422 5.97 -21.74 1.29
C PHE A 422 7.29 -22.43 1.00
N LEU A 423 8.30 -22.09 1.78
CA LEU A 423 9.58 -22.76 1.75
C LEU A 423 9.65 -23.82 2.85
N ARG A 424 9.94 -25.05 2.47
CA ARG A 424 10.18 -26.14 3.39
C ARG A 424 11.59 -26.09 3.97
N ALA A 425 11.84 -26.83 5.05
CA ALA A 425 13.14 -26.86 5.72
C ALA A 425 14.30 -27.24 4.78
N ASP A 426 14.04 -28.15 3.83
CA ASP A 426 14.98 -28.61 2.78
C ASP A 426 15.06 -27.66 1.56
N ASP A 427 14.60 -26.42 1.69
CA ASP A 427 14.57 -25.39 0.65
C ASP A 427 13.68 -25.72 -0.57
N LEU A 428 12.85 -26.76 -0.49
CA LEU A 428 11.82 -27.03 -1.50
C LEU A 428 10.70 -25.98 -1.40
N ILE A 429 10.21 -25.48 -2.54
CA ILE A 429 9.02 -24.62 -2.57
C ILE A 429 7.76 -25.48 -2.67
N GLU A 430 6.91 -25.36 -1.65
CA GLU A 430 5.54 -25.86 -1.62
C GLU A 430 4.60 -24.78 -2.20
N ALA A 431 4.01 -25.03 -3.35
CA ALA A 431 3.00 -24.17 -3.97
C ALA A 431 1.61 -24.59 -3.50
N HIS A 432 1.09 -23.92 -2.46
CA HIS A 432 -0.24 -24.21 -1.92
C HIS A 432 -1.32 -23.52 -2.77
N TYR A 433 -2.22 -24.32 -3.37
CA TYR A 433 -3.34 -23.83 -4.17
C TYR A 433 -4.69 -24.12 -3.49
N PHE A 434 -5.49 -23.08 -3.30
CA PHE A 434 -6.84 -23.17 -2.72
C PHE A 434 -7.89 -23.05 -3.83
N PRO A 435 -8.42 -24.15 -4.39
CA PRO A 435 -9.25 -24.14 -5.58
C PRO A 435 -10.63 -23.49 -5.39
N ARG A 436 -11.39 -23.44 -6.49
CA ARG A 436 -12.71 -22.79 -6.78
C ARG A 436 -12.60 -21.57 -7.69
N LEU A 437 -11.48 -20.87 -7.66
CA LEU A 437 -11.15 -19.79 -8.59
C LEU A 437 -9.77 -20.04 -9.18
N GLY A 438 -9.50 -19.48 -10.36
CA GLY A 438 -8.14 -19.39 -10.87
C GLY A 438 -7.27 -18.57 -9.92
N GLY A 439 -6.01 -18.97 -9.82
CA GLY A 439 -5.00 -18.33 -9.01
C GLY A 439 -3.72 -18.16 -9.81
N GLU A 440 -3.02 -17.07 -9.52
CA GLU A 440 -1.71 -16.76 -10.09
C GLU A 440 -0.83 -16.16 -8.99
N PHE A 441 0.45 -16.51 -9.01
CA PHE A 441 1.44 -15.91 -8.12
C PHE A 441 2.79 -15.82 -8.84
N PHE A 442 3.48 -14.70 -8.65
CA PHE A 442 4.80 -14.46 -9.22
C PHE A 442 5.84 -14.52 -8.11
N ILE A 443 6.61 -15.60 -8.06
CA ILE A 443 7.77 -15.71 -7.16
C ILE A 443 8.86 -14.84 -7.76
N TYR A 444 9.31 -13.82 -7.02
CA TYR A 444 10.49 -13.06 -7.40
C TYR A 444 11.75 -13.92 -7.21
N GLU A 445 12.63 -13.94 -8.21
CA GLU A 445 13.92 -14.64 -8.17
C GLU A 445 15.06 -13.60 -8.09
N PRO A 446 15.50 -13.18 -6.88
CA PRO A 446 16.44 -12.07 -6.71
C PRO A 446 17.75 -12.21 -7.51
N ASP A 447 18.26 -13.45 -7.61
CA ASP A 447 19.53 -13.74 -8.28
C ASP A 447 19.41 -13.64 -9.82
N ALA A 448 18.20 -13.81 -10.36
CA ALA A 448 17.89 -13.65 -11.78
C ALA A 448 17.34 -12.25 -12.12
N GLY A 449 16.80 -11.53 -11.14
CA GLY A 449 16.11 -10.26 -11.34
C GLY A 449 14.83 -10.39 -12.16
N ASP A 450 14.15 -11.54 -12.06
CA ASP A 450 12.97 -11.91 -12.87
C ASP A 450 11.99 -12.74 -12.02
N TYR A 451 10.86 -13.13 -12.60
CA TYR A 451 9.77 -13.81 -11.91
C TYR A 451 9.54 -15.23 -12.44
N THR A 452 9.39 -16.17 -11.51
CA THR A 452 8.77 -17.47 -11.76
C THR A 452 7.26 -17.34 -11.58
N GLN A 453 6.49 -17.70 -12.59
CA GLN A 453 5.03 -17.64 -12.58
C GLN A 453 4.45 -19.00 -12.19
N LEU A 454 3.57 -18.99 -11.19
CA LEU A 454 2.70 -20.09 -10.83
C LEU A 454 1.28 -19.75 -11.26
N HIS A 455 0.63 -20.64 -12.00
CA HIS A 455 -0.78 -20.50 -12.37
C HIS A 455 -1.52 -21.80 -12.06
N ALA A 456 -2.70 -21.69 -11.47
CA ALA A 456 -3.57 -22.84 -11.23
C ALA A 456 -5.03 -22.47 -11.41
N SER A 457 -5.80 -23.28 -12.13
CA SER A 457 -7.23 -22.99 -12.34
C SER A 457 -8.08 -24.26 -12.53
N PRO A 458 -9.37 -24.21 -12.16
CA PRO A 458 -10.33 -25.18 -12.64
C PRO A 458 -10.56 -24.96 -14.14
N ALA A 459 -10.54 -26.04 -14.93
CA ALA A 459 -10.73 -26.00 -16.38
C ALA A 459 -11.66 -27.13 -16.82
N GLY A 460 -12.98 -26.87 -16.79
CA GLY A 460 -13.99 -27.87 -17.13
C GLY A 460 -14.01 -29.02 -16.14
N ASP A 461 -13.63 -30.22 -16.60
CA ASP A 461 -13.60 -31.47 -15.84
C ASP A 461 -12.21 -31.81 -15.26
N LEU A 462 -11.26 -30.88 -15.31
CA LEU A 462 -9.92 -31.01 -14.73
C LEU A 462 -9.48 -29.73 -14.00
N TYR A 463 -8.41 -29.83 -13.21
CA TYR A 463 -7.67 -28.68 -12.70
C TYR A 463 -6.35 -28.62 -13.45
N ARG A 464 -5.98 -27.44 -13.94
CA ARG A 464 -4.71 -27.19 -14.62
C ARG A 464 -3.76 -26.50 -13.66
N LEU A 465 -2.55 -27.03 -13.53
CA LEU A 465 -1.44 -26.46 -12.78
C LEU A 465 -0.31 -26.15 -13.75
N GLU A 466 0.29 -24.98 -13.64
CA GLU A 466 1.31 -24.50 -14.56
C GLU A 466 2.40 -23.74 -13.80
N ILE A 467 3.65 -24.06 -14.14
CA ILE A 467 4.83 -23.36 -13.65
C ILE A 467 5.64 -22.94 -14.86
N GLU A 468 5.90 -21.63 -14.98
CA GLU A 468 6.93 -21.07 -15.84
C GLU A 468 8.04 -20.53 -14.95
N THR A 469 9.24 -21.12 -15.00
CA THR A 469 10.33 -20.79 -14.07
C THR A 469 11.53 -20.22 -14.80
N LYS A 470 12.21 -19.25 -14.18
CA LYS A 470 13.49 -18.73 -14.67
C LYS A 470 14.68 -19.53 -14.13
N VAL A 471 14.47 -20.29 -13.06
CA VAL A 471 15.50 -21.09 -12.41
C VAL A 471 15.17 -22.58 -12.46
N SER A 472 16.19 -23.43 -12.48
CA SER A 472 16.01 -24.88 -12.43
C SER A 472 15.75 -25.32 -10.98
N ARG A 473 14.59 -25.89 -10.69
CA ARG A 473 14.20 -26.26 -9.32
C ARG A 473 13.10 -27.33 -9.29
N ASP A 474 13.07 -28.07 -8.19
CA ASP A 474 11.94 -28.92 -7.84
C ASP A 474 10.87 -28.10 -7.10
N TYR A 475 9.60 -28.38 -7.40
CA TYR A 475 8.44 -27.80 -6.71
C TYR A 475 7.55 -28.92 -6.18
N GLU A 476 6.81 -28.63 -5.11
CA GLU A 476 5.72 -29.48 -4.63
C GLU A 476 4.41 -28.70 -4.68
N TRP A 477 3.51 -29.10 -5.55
CA TRP A 477 2.14 -28.60 -5.55
C TRP A 477 1.37 -29.23 -4.39
N VAL A 478 0.71 -28.39 -3.59
CA VAL A 478 -0.25 -28.83 -2.56
C VAL A 478 -1.60 -28.22 -2.90
N VAL A 479 -2.49 -29.02 -3.50
CA VAL A 479 -3.81 -28.57 -3.93
C VAL A 479 -4.86 -28.99 -2.89
N HIS A 480 -5.50 -28.00 -2.28
CA HIS A 480 -6.38 -28.20 -1.13
C HIS A 480 -7.82 -28.54 -1.54
N HIS A 481 -8.57 -29.19 -0.65
CA HIS A 481 -10.03 -29.37 -0.78
C HIS A 481 -10.52 -30.05 -2.06
N MET A 482 -9.70 -30.95 -2.61
CA MET A 482 -9.94 -31.62 -3.86
C MET A 482 -11.06 -32.66 -3.76
N LEU A 483 -11.68 -32.95 -4.90
CA LEU A 483 -12.40 -34.21 -5.09
C LEU A 483 -11.38 -35.35 -5.26
N PRO A 484 -11.76 -36.63 -5.04
CA PRO A 484 -10.89 -37.76 -5.31
C PRO A 484 -10.30 -37.68 -6.72
N VAL A 485 -8.97 -37.64 -6.79
CA VAL A 485 -8.21 -37.52 -8.05
C VAL A 485 -7.97 -38.91 -8.63
N ARG A 486 -8.39 -39.13 -9.88
CA ARG A 486 -8.21 -40.41 -10.58
C ARG A 486 -6.86 -40.50 -11.29
N ALA A 487 -6.38 -39.39 -11.84
CA ALA A 487 -5.14 -39.34 -12.61
C ALA A 487 -4.54 -37.92 -12.60
N VAL A 488 -3.23 -37.86 -12.65
CA VAL A 488 -2.46 -36.64 -12.93
C VAL A 488 -1.69 -36.85 -14.22
N VAL A 489 -1.79 -35.93 -15.15
CA VAL A 489 -1.14 -36.00 -16.47
C VAL A 489 -0.17 -34.84 -16.61
N GLY A 490 1.12 -35.14 -16.80
CA GLY A 490 2.19 -34.16 -17.07
C GLY A 490 2.80 -34.44 -18.44
N ALA A 491 3.04 -33.39 -19.25
CA ALA A 491 3.58 -33.52 -20.61
C ALA A 491 2.86 -34.59 -21.47
N GLY A 492 1.53 -34.70 -21.34
CA GLY A 492 0.70 -35.65 -22.07
C GLY A 492 0.76 -37.11 -21.58
N LYS A 493 1.46 -37.40 -20.48
CA LYS A 493 1.59 -38.77 -19.92
C LYS A 493 1.06 -38.85 -18.49
N PRO A 494 0.36 -39.93 -18.11
CA PRO A 494 -0.02 -40.16 -16.72
C PRO A 494 1.21 -40.28 -15.81
N LEU A 495 1.20 -39.55 -14.70
CA LEU A 495 2.22 -39.62 -13.67
C LEU A 495 1.94 -40.77 -12.69
N ARG A 496 3.02 -41.32 -12.13
CA ARG A 496 2.93 -42.43 -11.17
C ARG A 496 2.34 -41.95 -9.84
N ARG A 497 1.35 -42.67 -9.33
CA ARG A 497 0.82 -42.45 -7.98
C ARG A 497 1.80 -43.01 -6.95
N ALA A 498 2.21 -42.19 -5.98
CA ALA A 498 2.97 -42.61 -4.82
C ALA A 498 2.05 -43.32 -3.80
N PRO A 499 2.57 -44.32 -3.05
CA PRO A 499 1.78 -45.03 -2.04
C PRO A 499 1.44 -44.17 -0.81
N GLY A 500 2.17 -43.08 -0.60
CA GLY A 500 2.01 -42.17 0.52
C GLY A 500 2.90 -40.93 0.36
N LEU A 501 2.66 -39.91 1.19
CA LEU A 501 3.42 -38.65 1.14
C LEU A 501 4.93 -38.85 1.35
N ALA A 502 5.33 -39.76 2.25
CA ALA A 502 6.74 -40.07 2.50
C ALA A 502 7.47 -40.69 1.29
N ALA A 503 6.73 -41.24 0.32
CA ALA A 503 7.27 -41.81 -0.90
C ALA A 503 7.14 -40.87 -2.12
N LEU A 504 6.76 -39.60 -1.89
CA LEU A 504 6.59 -38.61 -2.95
C LEU A 504 7.96 -38.22 -3.55
N ALA A 505 8.18 -38.64 -4.79
CA ALA A 505 9.38 -38.36 -5.59
C ALA A 505 9.04 -37.48 -6.80
N ARG A 506 10.06 -37.02 -7.54
CA ARG A 506 9.87 -36.29 -8.81
C ARG A 506 8.93 -37.05 -9.75
N GLU A 507 8.05 -36.30 -10.39
CA GLU A 507 7.04 -36.80 -11.34
C GLU A 507 6.10 -37.85 -10.73
N THR A 508 5.82 -37.72 -9.43
CA THR A 508 4.83 -38.55 -8.72
C THR A 508 3.83 -37.70 -7.97
N TRP A 509 2.66 -38.27 -7.70
CA TRP A 509 1.58 -37.60 -6.98
C TRP A 509 0.94 -38.50 -5.92
N PHE A 510 0.36 -37.90 -4.90
CA PHE A 510 -0.36 -38.57 -3.83
C PHE A 510 -1.62 -37.78 -3.48
N TYR A 511 -2.76 -38.47 -3.32
CA TYR A 511 -3.98 -37.87 -2.81
C TYR A 511 -4.25 -38.39 -1.40
N ASP A 512 -4.28 -37.48 -0.44
CA ASP A 512 -4.68 -37.77 0.93
C ASP A 512 -6.18 -37.56 1.10
N SER A 513 -6.92 -38.65 1.30
CA SER A 513 -8.37 -38.59 1.51
C SER A 513 -8.78 -37.96 2.84
N ALA A 514 -7.90 -37.97 3.86
CA ALA A 514 -8.23 -37.44 5.18
C ALA A 514 -8.25 -35.89 5.16
N SER A 515 -7.21 -35.28 4.62
CA SER A 515 -7.15 -33.82 4.43
C SER A 515 -7.84 -33.33 3.16
N ARG A 516 -8.13 -34.25 2.21
CA ARG A 516 -8.61 -33.96 0.85
C ARG A 516 -7.62 -33.11 0.05
N ASN A 517 -6.33 -33.32 0.26
CA ASN A 517 -5.27 -32.61 -0.44
C ASN A 517 -4.59 -33.51 -1.46
N LEU A 518 -4.23 -32.93 -2.61
CA LEU A 518 -3.34 -33.53 -3.59
C LEU A 518 -1.93 -32.97 -3.43
N TYR A 519 -0.95 -33.85 -3.43
CA TYR A 519 0.48 -33.54 -3.45
C TYR A 519 1.06 -33.99 -4.79
N LEU A 520 1.83 -33.13 -5.45
CA LEU A 520 2.49 -33.45 -6.72
C LEU A 520 3.89 -32.83 -6.72
N ARG A 521 4.92 -33.67 -6.85
CA ARG A 521 6.32 -33.21 -6.90
C ARG A 521 6.84 -33.23 -8.32
N VAL A 522 7.36 -32.10 -8.77
CA VAL A 522 7.73 -31.86 -10.18
C VAL A 522 9.11 -31.21 -10.28
N HIS A 523 9.84 -31.50 -11.34
CA HIS A 523 11.05 -30.79 -11.69
C HIS A 523 10.80 -29.85 -12.87
N VAL A 524 11.19 -28.59 -12.75
CA VAL A 524 11.05 -27.63 -13.84
C VAL A 524 12.44 -27.08 -14.18
N PRO A 525 12.94 -27.31 -15.41
CA PRO A 525 14.23 -26.78 -15.84
C PRO A 525 14.16 -25.25 -16.00
N SER A 526 15.30 -24.57 -15.90
CA SER A 526 15.40 -23.12 -16.12
C SER A 526 14.88 -22.73 -17.51
N GLY A 527 14.01 -21.71 -17.58
CA GLY A 527 13.36 -21.27 -18.82
C GLY A 527 12.26 -22.22 -19.30
N GLY A 528 11.92 -23.25 -18.52
CA GLY A 528 10.90 -24.23 -18.84
C GLY A 528 9.50 -23.83 -18.38
N THR A 529 8.51 -24.26 -19.15
CA THR A 529 7.09 -24.24 -18.78
C THR A 529 6.62 -25.68 -18.65
N VAL A 530 6.02 -26.04 -17.51
CA VAL A 530 5.45 -27.37 -17.29
C VAL A 530 3.99 -27.26 -16.86
N VAL A 531 3.15 -28.04 -17.51
CA VAL A 531 1.69 -28.10 -17.26
C VAL A 531 1.30 -29.49 -16.78
N HIS A 532 0.49 -29.52 -15.72
CA HIS A 532 -0.10 -30.72 -15.16
C HIS A 532 -1.62 -30.61 -15.07
N ASN A 533 -2.31 -31.63 -15.56
CA ASN A 533 -3.77 -31.73 -15.47
C ASN A 533 -4.17 -32.75 -14.42
N LEU A 534 -5.02 -32.35 -13.49
CA LEU A 534 -5.57 -33.19 -12.44
C LEU A 534 -6.98 -33.60 -12.85
N HIS A 535 -7.20 -34.88 -13.10
CA HIS A 535 -8.51 -35.43 -13.45
C HIS A 535 -9.17 -36.00 -12.19
N PHE A 536 -10.42 -35.63 -11.95
CA PHE A 536 -11.22 -36.12 -10.82
C PHE A 536 -12.13 -37.27 -11.23
N GLN A 537 -12.64 -37.98 -10.23
CA GLN A 537 -13.64 -39.04 -10.40
C GLN A 537 -15.00 -38.49 -10.78
#